data_AF-A0A2V6PQT6-F1
#
_entry.id   AF-A0A2V6PQT6-F1
#
_cell.length_a   1.000
_cell.length_b   1.000
_cell.length_c   1.000
_cell.angle_alpha   90.00
_cell.angle_beta   90.00
_cell.angle_gamma   90.00
#
_symmetry.space_group_name_H-M   'P 1'
#
loop_
_entity.id
_entity.type
_entity.pdbx_description
1 polymer ?
#
loop_
_entity_poly.entity_id
_entity_poly.type
_entity_poly.pdbx_seq_one_letter_code
_entity_poly.pdbx_strand_id
1 'polypeptide(L)'
;MQVSALADLHDHGRLTWTERERGWVAVPDEVVAALARGGFEECKREMTTSRRDLRPAGGVWQGVNRITGSVASAIWVARATQPQATVFIEIDGELIQVSHGAPRTSEEGPYRDEGGES
;
A
#
# COMPACT_ATOMS: atom_id res chain seq x y z
N MET A 1 10.91 0.73 4.28
CA MET A 1 10.42 -0.13 5.38
C MET A 1 9.14 -0.80 4.88
N GLN A 2 9.13 -2.10 4.66
CA GLN A 2 7.95 -2.80 4.14
C GLN A 2 7.06 -3.18 5.33
N VAL A 3 5.85 -2.64 5.40
CA VAL A 3 4.86 -3.06 6.40
C VAL A 3 4.37 -4.44 5.98
N SER A 4 4.88 -5.48 6.64
CA SER A 4 4.55 -6.89 6.32
C SER A 4 3.04 -7.13 6.25
N ALA A 5 2.27 -6.51 7.14
CA ALA A 5 0.81 -6.61 7.14
C ALA A 5 0.12 -6.01 5.89
N LEU A 6 0.72 -5.02 5.21
CA LEU A 6 0.20 -4.53 3.93
C LEU A 6 0.52 -5.52 2.79
N ALA A 7 1.70 -6.16 2.84
CA ALA A 7 2.04 -7.23 1.92
C ALA A 7 1.08 -8.42 2.07
N ASP A 8 0.73 -8.80 3.31
CA ASP A 8 -0.27 -9.83 3.56
C ASP A 8 -1.62 -9.47 2.94
N LEU A 9 -2.10 -8.22 3.08
CA LEU A 9 -3.35 -7.79 2.43
C LEU A 9 -3.26 -7.88 0.91
N HIS A 10 -2.11 -7.54 0.34
CA HIS A 10 -1.89 -7.63 -1.10
C HIS A 10 -1.91 -9.09 -1.58
N ASP A 11 -1.20 -9.98 -0.89
CA ASP A 11 -1.08 -11.38 -1.27
C ASP A 11 -2.41 -12.14 -1.17
N HIS A 12 -3.32 -11.68 -0.29
CA HIS A 12 -4.70 -12.20 -0.20
C HIS A 12 -5.69 -11.47 -1.14
N GLY A 13 -5.21 -10.58 -2.03
CA GLY A 13 -6.05 -9.83 -2.97
C GLY A 13 -6.95 -8.76 -2.36
N ARG A 14 -6.71 -8.40 -1.09
CA ARG A 14 -7.49 -7.39 -0.33
C ARG A 14 -6.94 -5.98 -0.45
N LEU A 15 -5.70 -5.84 -0.93
CA LEU A 15 -5.05 -4.59 -1.29
C LEU A 15 -4.52 -4.74 -2.72
N THR A 16 -5.27 -4.28 -3.72
CA THR A 16 -4.93 -4.50 -5.14
C THR A 16 -4.53 -3.20 -5.82
N TRP A 17 -3.38 -3.16 -6.49
CA TRP A 17 -2.97 -1.98 -7.25
C TRP A 17 -3.84 -1.82 -8.49
N THR A 18 -4.26 -0.59 -8.79
CA THR A 18 -4.93 -0.28 -10.06
C THR A 18 -4.21 0.84 -10.80
N GLU A 19 -3.79 0.54 -12.03
CA GLU A 19 -3.16 1.53 -12.92
C GLU A 19 -4.10 2.69 -13.28
N ARG A 20 -5.41 2.44 -13.36
CA ARG A 20 -6.40 3.46 -13.73
C ARG A 20 -6.48 4.59 -12.71
N GLU A 21 -6.41 4.27 -11.44
CA GLU A 21 -6.51 5.25 -10.34
C GLU A 21 -5.14 5.55 -9.73
N ARG A 22 -4.08 4.86 -10.17
CA ARG A 22 -2.72 4.91 -9.61
C ARG A 22 -2.74 4.83 -8.08
N GLY A 23 -3.52 3.88 -7.59
CA GLY A 23 -3.78 3.71 -6.17
C GLY A 23 -4.21 2.28 -5.85
N TRP A 24 -4.43 2.03 -4.57
CA TRP A 24 -4.85 0.73 -4.07
C TRP A 24 -6.37 0.63 -4.01
N VAL A 25 -6.94 -0.50 -4.38
CA VAL A 25 -8.33 -0.84 -4.07
C VAL A 25 -8.33 -1.72 -2.83
N ALA A 26 -8.89 -1.21 -1.73
CA ALA A 26 -8.97 -1.91 -0.45
C ALA A 26 -10.09 -1.38 0.44
N VAL A 27 -10.40 -2.11 1.51
CA VAL A 27 -11.23 -1.61 2.60
C VAL A 27 -10.36 -0.71 3.51
N PRO A 28 -10.69 0.58 3.71
CA PRO A 28 -9.83 1.50 4.48
C PRO A 28 -9.50 1.05 5.90
N ASP A 29 -10.46 0.46 6.60
CA ASP A 29 -10.25 -0.06 7.97
C ASP A 29 -9.24 -1.20 8.01
N GLU A 30 -9.17 -2.02 6.97
CA GLU A 30 -8.19 -3.10 6.88
C GLU A 30 -6.78 -2.55 6.66
N VAL A 31 -6.64 -1.49 5.85
CA VAL A 31 -5.38 -0.77 5.66
C VAL A 31 -4.91 -0.14 6.96
N VAL A 32 -5.79 0.56 7.68
CA VAL A 32 -5.45 1.16 8.99
C VAL A 32 -5.06 0.08 10.00
N ALA A 33 -5.79 -1.04 10.05
CA ALA A 33 -5.43 -2.15 10.92
C ALA A 33 -4.08 -2.78 10.57
N ALA A 34 -3.74 -2.88 9.28
CA ALA A 34 -2.43 -3.35 8.84
C ALA A 34 -1.31 -2.38 9.23
N LEU A 35 -1.52 -1.07 9.08
CA LEU A 35 -0.57 -0.04 9.54
C LEU A 35 -0.38 -0.09 11.06
N ALA A 36 -1.46 -0.26 11.83
CA ALA A 36 -1.38 -0.44 13.28
C ALA A 36 -0.55 -1.69 13.68
N ARG A 37 -0.73 -2.81 12.99
CA ARG A 37 0.12 -4.02 13.17
C ARG A 37 1.57 -3.79 12.79
N GLY A 38 1.83 -2.85 11.87
CA GLY A 38 3.18 -2.36 11.54
C GLY A 38 3.80 -1.45 12.59
N GLY A 39 3.11 -1.20 13.70
CA GLY A 39 3.60 -0.36 14.81
C GLY A 39 3.28 1.12 14.65
N PHE A 40 2.42 1.52 13.70
CA PHE A 40 1.98 2.90 13.57
C PHE A 40 0.77 3.17 14.48
N GLU A 41 0.96 4.01 15.48
CA GLU A 41 -0.11 4.46 16.36
C GLU A 41 -0.91 5.60 15.71
N GLU A 42 -2.23 5.47 15.67
CA GLU A 42 -3.12 6.51 15.12
C GLU A 42 -2.94 7.84 15.87
N CYS A 43 -2.62 8.89 15.11
CA CYS A 43 -2.56 10.26 15.60
C CYS A 43 -3.78 11.07 15.17
N LYS A 44 -4.30 10.78 13.97
CA LYS A 44 -5.41 11.51 13.37
C LYS A 44 -6.23 10.59 12.47
N ARG A 45 -7.55 10.73 12.56
CA ARG A 45 -8.49 10.14 11.61
C ARG A 45 -9.65 11.09 11.34
N GLU A 46 -9.92 11.36 10.07
CA GLU A 46 -11.05 12.19 9.62
C GLU A 46 -11.81 11.47 8.50
N MET A 47 -13.14 11.60 8.51
CA MET A 47 -14.03 11.09 7.47
C MET A 47 -14.79 12.23 6.82
N THR A 48 -14.94 12.18 5.51
CA THR A 48 -15.80 13.11 4.77
C THR A 48 -17.05 12.38 4.31
N THR A 49 -18.18 13.07 4.34
CA THR A 49 -19.45 12.56 3.82
C THR A 49 -19.88 13.34 2.58
N SER A 50 -20.55 12.67 1.65
CA SER A 50 -21.18 13.34 0.51
C SER A 50 -22.47 14.03 0.95
N ARG A 51 -22.68 15.27 0.51
CA ARG A 51 -23.88 16.06 0.87
C ARG A 51 -25.19 15.49 0.32
N ARG A 52 -25.15 14.69 -0.76
CA ARG A 52 -26.39 14.20 -1.40
C ARG A 52 -27.03 13.04 -0.66
N ASP A 53 -26.24 12.25 0.06
CA ASP A 53 -26.64 10.95 0.61
C ASP A 53 -26.04 10.67 2.00
N LEU A 54 -25.26 11.59 2.57
CA LEU A 54 -24.55 11.46 3.86
C LEU A 54 -23.64 10.22 3.96
N ARG A 55 -23.39 9.54 2.85
CA ARG A 55 -22.49 8.39 2.82
C ARG A 55 -21.05 8.84 2.97
N PRO A 56 -20.19 8.05 3.64
CA PRO A 56 -18.75 8.28 3.64
C PRO A 56 -18.25 8.38 2.19
N ALA A 57 -17.74 9.55 1.82
CA ALA A 57 -17.19 9.84 0.50
C ALA A 57 -15.67 9.66 0.47
N GLY A 58 -15.03 9.67 1.64
CA GLY A 58 -13.60 9.45 1.79
C GLY A 58 -13.14 9.68 3.21
N GLY A 59 -11.83 9.75 3.38
CA GLY A 59 -11.22 10.06 4.66
C GLY A 59 -9.71 10.11 4.58
N VAL A 60 -9.12 10.52 5.69
CA VAL A 60 -7.68 10.56 5.89
C VAL A 60 -7.36 9.98 7.25
N TRP A 61 -6.25 9.28 7.30
CA TRP A 61 -5.66 8.73 8.51
C TRP A 61 -4.16 9.05 8.53
N GLN A 62 -3.64 9.33 9.72
CA GLN A 62 -2.20 9.45 9.95
C GLN A 62 -1.83 8.74 11.24
N GLY A 63 -0.68 8.07 11.22
CA GLY A 63 -0.11 7.43 12.39
C GLY A 63 1.41 7.50 12.41
N VAL A 64 1.98 7.29 13.59
CA VAL A 64 3.42 7.40 13.84
C VAL A 64 3.95 6.11 14.44
N ASN A 65 5.08 5.63 13.95
CA ASN A 65 5.83 4.58 14.61
C ASN A 65 6.86 5.23 15.54
N ARG A 66 6.60 5.22 16.84
CA ARG A 66 7.46 5.89 17.83
C ARG A 66 8.84 5.24 17.99
N ILE A 67 8.98 3.99 17.57
CA ILE A 67 10.25 3.26 17.64
C ILE A 67 11.17 3.72 16.51
N THR A 68 10.64 3.86 15.29
CA THR A 68 11.44 4.26 14.12
C THR A 68 11.44 5.76 13.84
N GLY A 69 10.46 6.49 14.38
CA GLY A 69 10.20 7.90 14.04
C GLY A 69 9.42 8.08 12.73
N SER A 70 9.03 7.00 12.06
CA SER A 70 8.34 7.07 10.76
C SER A 70 6.89 7.53 10.89
N VAL A 71 6.40 8.20 9.85
CA VAL A 71 5.00 8.64 9.72
C VAL A 71 4.35 7.92 8.55
N ALA A 72 3.18 7.31 8.81
CA ALA A 72 2.33 6.76 7.76
C ALA A 72 1.11 7.65 7.55
N SER A 73 0.74 7.86 6.30
CA SER A 73 -0.50 8.53 5.90
C SER A 73 -1.32 7.59 5.00
N ALA A 74 -2.64 7.64 5.15
CA ALA A 74 -3.56 6.97 4.26
C ALA A 74 -4.72 7.90 3.90
N ILE A 75 -4.97 8.09 2.61
CA ILE A 75 -6.11 8.85 2.10
C ILE A 75 -6.96 7.90 1.27
N TRP A 76 -8.27 7.93 1.46
CA TRP A 76 -9.17 7.12 0.65
C TRP A 76 -10.36 7.90 0.12
N VAL A 77 -10.82 7.46 -1.06
CA VAL A 77 -12.03 7.96 -1.72
C VAL A 77 -12.97 6.78 -1.93
N ALA A 78 -14.15 6.87 -1.34
CA ALA A 78 -15.15 5.81 -1.38
C ALA A 78 -15.73 5.66 -2.79
N ARG A 79 -16.00 4.42 -3.19
CA ARG A 79 -16.78 4.12 -4.39
C ARG A 79 -18.24 3.98 -4.00
N ALA A 80 -19.14 4.61 -4.76
CA ALA A 80 -20.54 4.86 -4.39
C ALA A 80 -21.37 3.63 -3.91
N THR A 81 -20.93 2.42 -4.23
CA THR A 81 -21.67 1.17 -3.95
C THR A 81 -20.81 0.05 -3.36
N GLN A 82 -19.54 0.28 -3.04
CA GLN A 82 -18.61 -0.78 -2.62
C GLN A 82 -18.01 -0.48 -1.24
N PRO A 83 -17.77 -1.51 -0.40
CA PRO A 83 -17.01 -1.34 0.84
C PRO A 83 -15.53 -1.02 0.58
N GLN A 84 -15.07 -1.26 -0.64
CA GLN A 84 -13.72 -0.91 -1.10
C GLN A 84 -13.67 0.54 -1.59
N ALA A 85 -12.54 1.18 -1.30
CA ALA A 85 -12.20 2.52 -1.71
C ALA A 85 -10.89 2.49 -2.52
N THR A 86 -10.66 3.55 -3.28
CA THR A 86 -9.32 3.86 -3.76
C THR A 86 -8.54 4.46 -2.59
N VAL A 87 -7.38 3.88 -2.26
CA VAL A 87 -6.55 4.23 -1.11
C VAL A 87 -5.15 4.58 -1.60
N PHE A 88 -4.61 5.67 -1.08
CA PHE A 88 -3.23 6.10 -1.27
C PHE A 88 -2.53 5.99 0.07
N ILE A 89 -1.37 5.35 0.11
CA ILE A 89 -0.63 5.07 1.34
C ILE A 89 0.78 5.62 1.14
N GLU A 90 1.23 6.46 2.05
CA GLU A 90 2.61 6.94 2.08
C GLU A 90 3.25 6.59 3.42
N ILE A 91 4.55 6.31 3.40
CA ILE A 91 5.39 6.20 4.60
C ILE A 91 6.58 7.12 4.40
N ASP A 92 6.78 8.06 5.31
CA ASP A 92 7.86 9.06 5.26
C ASP A 92 7.86 9.88 3.95
N GLY A 93 6.66 10.12 3.40
CA GLY A 93 6.45 10.86 2.15
C GLY A 93 6.60 10.03 0.87
N GLU A 94 6.96 8.74 1.00
CA GLU A 94 7.11 7.84 -0.14
C GLU A 94 5.83 7.04 -0.37
N LEU A 95 5.26 7.14 -1.57
CA LEU A 95 4.08 6.38 -1.97
C LEU A 95 4.42 4.88 -2.02
N ILE A 96 3.62 4.07 -1.32
CA ILE A 96 3.84 2.63 -1.28
C ILE A 96 3.28 2.00 -2.55
N GLN A 97 4.19 1.47 -3.36
CA GLN A 97 3.92 0.49 -4.40
C GLN A 97 4.37 -0.89 -3.88
N VAL A 98 3.45 -1.67 -3.30
CA VAL A 98 3.70 -3.06 -2.91
C VAL A 98 3.96 -3.85 -4.19
N SER A 99 5.22 -3.91 -4.60
CA SER A 99 5.62 -4.77 -5.70
C SER A 99 5.62 -6.21 -5.17
N HIS A 100 4.92 -7.10 -5.86
CA HIS A 100 5.10 -8.53 -5.66
C HIS A 100 6.60 -8.82 -5.76
N GLY A 101 7.17 -9.51 -4.77
CA GLY A 101 8.52 -10.03 -4.92
C GLY A 101 8.50 -10.97 -6.12
N ALA A 102 9.02 -10.53 -7.26
CA ALA A 102 9.35 -11.45 -8.33
C ALA A 102 10.32 -12.49 -7.73
N PRO A 103 10.18 -13.79 -8.06
CA PRO A 103 11.26 -14.73 -7.79
C PRO A 103 12.52 -14.11 -8.39
N ARG A 104 13.60 -14.03 -7.63
CA ARG A 104 14.92 -13.74 -8.22
C ARG A 104 15.18 -14.86 -9.21
N THR A 105 14.89 -14.65 -10.49
CA THR A 105 15.37 -15.51 -11.55
C THR A 105 16.88 -15.49 -11.44
N SER A 106 17.42 -16.56 -10.86
CA SER A 106 18.84 -16.83 -10.81
C SER A 106 19.20 -17.43 -12.15
N GLU A 107 19.49 -16.57 -13.13
CA GLU A 107 20.15 -16.89 -14.39
C GLU A 107 21.02 -15.64 -14.68
N GLU A 108 22.32 -15.69 -14.90
CA GLU A 108 23.03 -16.60 -15.80
C GLU A 108 24.38 -17.07 -15.24
N GLY A 109 24.71 -18.30 -15.61
CA GLY A 109 26.00 -18.95 -15.41
C GLY A 109 27.15 -18.32 -16.21
N PRO A 110 28.36 -18.89 -16.10
CA PRO A 110 29.61 -18.22 -16.43
C PRO A 110 29.78 -18.03 -17.94
N TYR A 111 30.22 -16.82 -18.30
CA TYR A 111 30.70 -16.46 -19.63
C TYR A 111 31.80 -17.43 -20.06
N ARG A 112 31.57 -18.15 -21.17
CA ARG A 112 32.50 -19.09 -21.78
C ARG A 112 33.38 -18.31 -22.76
N ASP A 113 34.66 -18.20 -22.44
CA ASP A 113 35.70 -17.67 -23.33
C ASP A 113 36.01 -18.72 -24.40
N GLU A 114 35.45 -18.54 -25.60
CA GLU A 114 35.78 -19.32 -26.80
C GLU A 114 36.27 -18.32 -27.84
N GLY A 115 37.56 -17.96 -27.76
CA GLY A 115 38.22 -17.02 -28.65
C GLY A 115 39.60 -17.51 -29.08
N GLY A 116 39.64 -18.56 -29.88
CA GLY A 116 40.87 -19.09 -30.47
C GLY A 116 40.65 -19.59 -31.90
N GLU A 117 41.07 -18.79 -32.88
CA GLU A 117 41.46 -19.15 -34.26
C GLU A 117 41.85 -17.86 -34.99
N SER A 118 42.87 -17.76 -35.86
CA SER A 118 43.97 -18.61 -36.33
C SER A 118 45.11 -17.68 -36.78
#